data_AF-A0A150P006-F1
#
_entry.id   AF-A0A150P006-F1
#
_cell.length_a   1.000
_cell.length_b   1.000
_cell.length_c   1.000
_cell.angle_alpha   90.00
_cell.angle_beta   90.00
_cell.angle_gamma   90.00
#
_symmetry.space_group_name_H-M   'P 1'
#
loop_
_entity.id
_entity.type
_entity.pdbx_description
1 polymer ?
#
loop_
_entity_poly.entity_id
_entity_poly.type
_entity_poly.pdbx_seq_one_letter_code
_entity_poly.pdbx_strand_id
1 'polypeptide(L)'
;MSISQQIRDAIRAARTKAKVQPGDPFKQVLDEVVAGLTDELVEARLTSGPGGRWTLWLSPAHRPARAVAILTVVLTASGAEVLLDPKRSATTPDELAEILKRFVTEPEFLETLEVLGELASEPVEGFLRVTPRTVSRDDIMVEVSPALQGEIARAVGSDIKLDVAVSSFPGAGKFAPGVKYTVLESGGFSISLSHDVTQSENGTLTLIGHVERATQL
;
A
#
# COMPACT_ATOMS: atom_id res chain seq x y z
N MET A 1 -31.79 -18.90 -32.84
CA MET A 1 -30.71 -18.27 -32.04
C MET A 1 -29.37 -18.65 -32.67
N SER A 2 -28.46 -17.70 -32.84
CA SER A 2 -27.15 -17.96 -33.46
C SER A 2 -26.20 -18.66 -32.48
N ILE A 3 -25.44 -19.64 -32.96
CA ILE A 3 -24.36 -20.33 -32.22
C ILE A 3 -23.35 -19.32 -31.64
N SER A 4 -23.14 -18.18 -32.31
CA SER A 4 -22.29 -17.08 -31.81
C SER A 4 -22.89 -16.31 -30.62
N GLN A 5 -24.19 -16.42 -30.38
CA GLN A 5 -24.87 -15.86 -29.20
C GLN A 5 -24.74 -16.82 -28.02
N GLN A 6 -24.97 -18.12 -28.23
CA GLN A 6 -24.79 -19.16 -27.20
C GLN A 6 -23.33 -19.27 -26.73
N ILE A 7 -22.35 -19.14 -27.64
CA ILE A 7 -20.93 -19.11 -27.28
C ILE A 7 -20.58 -17.82 -26.52
N ARG A 8 -21.12 -16.66 -26.91
CA ARG A 8 -20.94 -15.41 -26.16
C ARG A 8 -21.60 -15.45 -24.79
N ASP A 9 -22.78 -16.05 -24.67
CA ASP A 9 -23.50 -16.20 -23.41
C ASP A 9 -22.84 -17.27 -22.52
N ALA A 10 -22.22 -18.31 -23.09
CA ALA A 10 -21.40 -19.27 -22.36
C ALA A 10 -20.06 -18.67 -21.90
N ILE A 11 -19.39 -17.85 -22.73
CA ILE A 11 -18.17 -17.12 -22.36
C ILE A 11 -18.49 -16.02 -21.34
N ARG A 12 -19.64 -15.36 -21.46
CA ARG A 12 -20.13 -14.37 -20.48
C ARG A 12 -20.54 -15.06 -19.19
N ALA A 13 -21.24 -16.20 -19.23
CA ALA A 13 -21.56 -17.01 -18.05
C ALA A 13 -20.30 -17.59 -17.37
N ALA A 14 -19.28 -18.00 -18.13
CA ALA A 14 -17.98 -18.43 -17.60
C ALA A 14 -17.18 -17.27 -17.01
N ARG A 15 -17.23 -16.08 -17.62
CA ARG A 15 -16.63 -14.84 -17.08
C ARG A 15 -17.41 -14.26 -15.89
N THR A 16 -18.69 -14.61 -15.72
CA THR A 16 -19.55 -14.12 -14.64
C THR A 16 -19.72 -15.15 -13.51
N LYS A 17 -19.35 -16.43 -13.72
CA LYS A 17 -19.26 -17.47 -12.66
C LYS A 17 -17.98 -17.42 -11.83
N ALA A 18 -16.95 -16.67 -12.24
CA ALA A 18 -15.84 -16.30 -11.36
C ALA A 18 -16.18 -15.03 -10.56
N LYS A 19 -17.40 -14.98 -10.01
CA LYS A 19 -17.73 -14.06 -8.93
C LYS A 19 -17.32 -14.80 -7.67
N VAL A 20 -16.15 -14.46 -7.15
CA VAL A 20 -15.66 -14.95 -5.85
C VAL A 20 -16.82 -14.83 -4.87
N GLN A 21 -17.37 -15.98 -4.47
CA GLN A 21 -18.42 -16.00 -3.46
C GLN A 21 -17.79 -15.47 -2.17
N PRO A 22 -18.51 -14.69 -1.37
CA PRO A 22 -18.14 -14.48 0.02
C PRO A 22 -18.01 -15.87 0.66
N GLY A 23 -16.77 -16.28 1.00
CA GLY A 23 -16.47 -17.62 1.51
C GLY A 23 -15.74 -18.58 0.55
N ASP A 24 -15.09 -18.11 -0.52
CA ASP A 24 -14.16 -18.94 -1.28
C ASP A 24 -12.95 -19.35 -0.39
N PRO A 25 -12.78 -20.65 -0.08
CA PRO A 25 -11.77 -21.10 0.86
C PRO A 25 -10.34 -20.92 0.33
N PHE A 26 -10.13 -20.88 -1.00
CA PHE A 26 -8.81 -20.54 -1.55
C PHE A 26 -8.52 -19.05 -1.38
N LYS A 27 -9.54 -18.19 -1.55
CA LYS A 27 -9.37 -16.76 -1.30
C LYS A 27 -9.08 -16.47 0.16
N GLN A 28 -9.68 -17.22 1.09
CA GLN A 28 -9.38 -17.12 2.51
C GLN A 28 -7.91 -17.41 2.81
N VAL A 29 -7.33 -18.47 2.22
CA VAL A 29 -5.90 -18.77 2.36
C VAL A 29 -5.03 -17.59 1.88
N LEU A 30 -5.40 -16.95 0.77
CA LEU A 30 -4.68 -15.77 0.28
C LEU A 30 -4.79 -14.58 1.25
N ASP A 31 -5.97 -14.38 1.86
CA ASP A 31 -6.18 -13.32 2.86
C ASP A 31 -5.39 -13.57 4.15
N GLU A 32 -5.30 -14.83 4.60
CA GLU A 32 -4.47 -15.22 5.74
C GLU A 32 -2.99 -14.97 5.46
N VAL A 33 -2.51 -15.25 4.24
CA VAL A 33 -1.13 -14.92 3.83
C VAL A 33 -0.89 -13.41 3.84
N VAL A 34 -1.83 -12.60 3.33
CA VAL A 34 -1.71 -11.13 3.41
C VAL A 34 -1.64 -10.66 4.86
N ALA A 35 -2.52 -11.18 5.71
CA ALA A 35 -2.54 -10.82 7.13
C ALA A 35 -1.24 -11.23 7.84
N GLY A 36 -0.69 -12.41 7.52
CA GLY A 36 0.56 -12.89 8.11
C GLY A 36 1.83 -12.19 7.62
N LEU A 37 1.79 -11.58 6.43
CA LEU A 37 2.90 -10.82 5.84
C LEU A 37 2.85 -9.33 6.16
N THR A 38 1.74 -8.83 6.71
CA THR A 38 1.59 -7.41 7.03
C THR A 38 2.02 -7.15 8.46
N ASP A 39 2.96 -6.24 8.65
CA ASP A 39 3.44 -5.79 9.95
C ASP A 39 3.80 -4.29 9.93
N GLU A 40 4.64 -3.84 10.87
CA GLU A 40 5.07 -2.44 10.97
C GLU A 40 6.09 -2.02 9.91
N LEU A 41 6.73 -2.97 9.23
CA LEU A 41 7.76 -2.75 8.22
C LEU A 41 7.27 -3.06 6.80
N VAL A 42 6.32 -3.97 6.65
CA VAL A 42 5.82 -4.43 5.35
C VAL A 42 4.29 -4.35 5.30
N GLU A 43 3.77 -3.76 4.22
CA GLU A 43 2.35 -3.81 3.87
C GLU A 43 2.14 -4.84 2.74
N ALA A 44 1.33 -5.86 2.99
CA ALA A 44 0.90 -6.81 1.97
C ALA A 44 -0.51 -6.47 1.47
N ARG A 45 -0.76 -6.68 0.18
CA ARG A 45 -2.11 -6.53 -0.39
C ARG A 45 -2.35 -7.44 -1.59
N LEU A 46 -3.62 -7.75 -1.82
CA LEU A 46 -4.06 -8.49 -2.99
C LEU A 46 -4.82 -7.58 -3.96
N THR A 47 -4.51 -7.70 -5.24
CA THR A 47 -5.30 -7.09 -6.32
C THR A 47 -5.91 -8.18 -7.19
N SER A 48 -7.22 -8.13 -7.39
CA SER A 48 -7.91 -9.02 -8.34
C SER A 48 -7.73 -8.54 -9.78
N GLY A 49 -7.56 -9.49 -10.69
CA GLY A 49 -7.53 -9.29 -12.13
C GLY A 49 -8.54 -10.20 -12.85
N PRO A 50 -8.63 -10.08 -14.18
CA PRO A 50 -9.52 -10.90 -14.98
C PRO A 50 -9.19 -12.41 -14.85
N GLY A 51 -10.23 -13.24 -14.92
CA GLY A 51 -10.07 -14.71 -14.94
C GLY A 51 -9.72 -15.34 -13.59
N GLY A 52 -10.12 -14.72 -12.47
CA GLY A 52 -9.81 -15.24 -11.13
C GLY A 52 -8.35 -15.03 -10.71
N ARG A 53 -7.62 -14.18 -11.44
CA ARG A 53 -6.23 -13.83 -11.12
C ARG A 53 -6.18 -12.95 -9.87
N TRP A 54 -5.26 -13.26 -8.99
CA TRP A 54 -4.91 -12.48 -7.80
C TRP A 54 -3.42 -12.27 -7.78
N THR A 55 -2.99 -11.02 -7.61
CA THR A 55 -1.57 -10.68 -7.47
C THR A 55 -1.32 -10.23 -6.03
N LEU A 56 -0.37 -10.87 -5.36
CA LEU A 56 0.19 -10.44 -4.08
C LEU A 56 1.23 -9.36 -4.35
N TRP A 57 1.04 -8.20 -3.72
CA TRP A 57 1.97 -7.11 -3.71
C TRP A 57 2.49 -6.90 -2.31
N LEU A 58 3.78 -6.64 -2.19
CA LEU A 58 4.41 -6.19 -0.96
C LEU A 58 4.96 -4.78 -1.18
N SER A 59 4.83 -3.92 -0.19
CA SER A 59 5.47 -2.61 -0.16
C SER A 59 6.12 -2.39 1.20
N PRO A 60 7.18 -1.57 1.29
CA PRO A 60 7.61 -1.07 2.58
C PRO A 60 6.46 -0.30 3.23
N ALA A 61 6.34 -0.39 4.55
CA ALA A 61 5.35 0.36 5.30
C ALA A 61 5.47 1.85 4.98
N HIS A 62 4.32 2.51 4.82
CA HIS A 62 4.23 3.93 4.50
C HIS A 62 4.93 4.33 3.18
N ARG A 63 5.22 3.38 2.28
CA ARG A 63 5.79 3.65 0.95
C ARG A 63 5.09 2.83 -0.14
N PRO A 64 3.76 2.96 -0.32
CA PRO A 64 3.00 2.14 -1.27
C PRO A 64 3.45 2.30 -2.73
N ALA A 65 4.08 3.42 -3.09
CA ALA A 65 4.65 3.65 -4.42
C ALA A 65 5.88 2.77 -4.74
N ARG A 66 6.46 2.11 -3.74
CA ARG A 66 7.57 1.15 -3.87
C ARG A 66 7.07 -0.30 -3.85
N ALA A 67 5.77 -0.51 -4.10
CA ALA A 67 5.21 -1.85 -4.13
C ALA A 67 5.81 -2.70 -5.26
N VAL A 68 6.11 -3.95 -4.94
CA VAL A 68 6.59 -4.98 -5.86
C VAL A 68 5.57 -6.11 -5.95
N ALA A 69 5.34 -6.62 -7.16
CA ALA A 69 4.51 -7.78 -7.37
C ALA A 69 5.33 -9.04 -7.07
N ILE A 70 4.88 -9.83 -6.11
CA ILE A 70 5.64 -10.98 -5.62
C ILE A 70 5.12 -12.29 -6.18
N LEU A 71 3.80 -12.45 -6.21
CA LEU A 71 3.19 -13.71 -6.58
C LEU A 71 1.89 -13.49 -7.33
N THR A 72 1.64 -14.33 -8.33
CA THR A 72 0.32 -14.42 -8.97
C THR A 72 -0.29 -15.79 -8.69
N VAL A 73 -1.55 -15.79 -8.25
CA VAL A 73 -2.39 -16.98 -8.08
C VAL A 73 -3.62 -16.85 -8.97
N VAL A 74 -4.01 -17.91 -9.66
CA VAL A 74 -5.24 -17.97 -10.47
C VAL A 74 -6.20 -18.93 -9.79
N LEU A 75 -7.34 -18.42 -9.34
CA LEU A 75 -8.42 -19.24 -8.78
C LEU A 75 -9.36 -19.69 -9.91
N THR A 76 -9.60 -20.99 -9.98
CA THR A 76 -10.41 -21.66 -10.99
C THR A 76 -11.49 -22.51 -10.30
N ALA A 77 -12.46 -23.01 -11.09
CA ALA A 77 -13.46 -23.93 -10.56
C ALA A 77 -12.88 -25.27 -10.06
N SER A 78 -11.68 -25.63 -10.52
CA SER A 78 -10.98 -26.88 -10.20
C SER A 78 -9.92 -26.72 -9.10
N GLY A 79 -9.69 -25.51 -8.59
CA GLY A 79 -8.65 -25.23 -7.59
C GLY A 79 -7.86 -23.96 -7.90
N ALA A 80 -6.63 -23.88 -7.42
CA ALA A 80 -5.74 -22.73 -7.58
C ALA A 80 -4.46 -23.09 -8.36
N GLU A 81 -4.01 -22.20 -9.23
CA GLU A 81 -2.70 -22.28 -9.87
C GLU A 81 -1.80 -21.14 -9.37
N VAL A 82 -0.64 -21.49 -8.84
CA VAL A 82 0.39 -20.55 -8.41
C VAL A 82 1.42 -20.42 -9.53
N LEU A 83 1.54 -19.20 -10.08
CA LEU A 83 2.37 -18.91 -11.25
C LEU A 83 3.83 -18.67 -10.85
N LEU A 84 4.45 -19.71 -10.29
CA LEU A 84 5.89 -19.82 -10.07
C LEU A 84 6.57 -20.52 -11.26
N ASP A 85 7.90 -20.59 -11.26
CA ASP A 85 8.66 -21.44 -12.15
C ASP A 85 9.38 -22.56 -11.37
N PRO A 86 9.00 -23.83 -11.51
CA PRO A 86 7.87 -24.32 -12.31
C PRO A 86 6.52 -24.03 -11.64
N LYS A 87 5.47 -23.93 -12.46
CA LYS A 87 4.09 -23.69 -11.98
C LYS A 87 3.66 -24.75 -10.99
N ARG A 88 2.87 -24.35 -9.99
CA ARG A 88 2.29 -25.25 -8.99
C ARG A 88 0.78 -25.17 -9.02
N SER A 89 0.12 -26.28 -8.73
CA SER A 89 -1.35 -26.36 -8.73
C SER A 89 -1.81 -27.00 -7.43
N ALA A 90 -2.91 -26.49 -6.91
CA ALA A 90 -3.58 -26.96 -5.71
C ALA A 90 -5.04 -27.26 -6.03
N THR A 91 -5.51 -28.43 -5.66
CA THR A 91 -6.91 -28.84 -5.77
C THR A 91 -7.69 -28.61 -4.47
N THR A 92 -6.97 -28.37 -3.37
CA THR A 92 -7.54 -28.05 -2.06
C THR A 92 -6.92 -26.78 -1.45
N PRO A 93 -7.61 -26.08 -0.53
CA PRO A 93 -7.05 -24.94 0.20
C PRO A 93 -5.80 -25.29 0.99
N ASP A 94 -5.73 -26.48 1.59
CA ASP A 94 -4.58 -26.93 2.37
C ASP A 94 -3.33 -27.13 1.47
N GLU A 95 -3.52 -27.66 0.26
CA GLU A 95 -2.44 -27.76 -0.73
C GLU A 95 -1.94 -26.36 -1.15
N LEU A 96 -2.85 -25.41 -1.33
CA LEU A 96 -2.47 -24.02 -1.62
C LEU A 96 -1.68 -23.43 -0.44
N ALA A 97 -2.16 -23.61 0.79
CA ALA A 97 -1.51 -23.11 1.99
C ALA A 97 -0.08 -23.67 2.12
N GLU A 98 0.13 -24.96 1.86
CA GLU A 98 1.46 -25.57 1.90
C GLU A 98 2.38 -25.07 0.78
N ILE A 99 1.86 -24.83 -0.43
CA ILE A 99 2.63 -24.21 -1.53
C ILE A 99 3.08 -22.80 -1.12
N LEU A 100 2.14 -21.98 -0.63
CA LEU A 100 2.43 -20.59 -0.24
C LEU A 100 3.37 -20.53 0.96
N LYS A 101 3.19 -21.41 1.95
CA LYS A 101 4.08 -21.53 3.10
C LYS A 101 5.52 -21.83 2.68
N ARG A 102 5.72 -22.76 1.74
CA ARG A 102 7.07 -23.04 1.21
C ARG A 102 7.66 -21.80 0.55
N PHE A 103 6.89 -21.17 -0.34
CA PHE A 103 7.32 -19.96 -1.05
C PHE A 103 7.74 -18.83 -0.10
N VAL A 104 6.94 -18.52 0.93
CA VAL A 104 7.29 -17.42 1.88
C VAL A 104 8.46 -17.77 2.81
N THR A 105 8.92 -19.02 2.80
CA THR A 105 10.13 -19.46 3.52
C THR A 105 11.35 -19.62 2.60
N GLU A 106 11.22 -19.33 1.30
CA GLU A 106 12.36 -19.35 0.37
C GLU A 106 13.32 -18.19 0.69
N PRO A 107 14.65 -18.41 0.61
CA PRO A 107 15.64 -17.36 0.89
C PRO A 107 15.40 -16.07 0.09
N GLU A 108 15.08 -16.19 -1.20
CA GLU A 108 14.85 -15.06 -2.10
C GLU A 108 13.64 -14.21 -1.66
N PHE A 109 12.62 -14.85 -1.09
CA PHE A 109 11.47 -14.15 -0.52
C PHE A 109 11.85 -13.43 0.77
N LEU A 110 12.64 -14.08 1.64
CA LEU A 110 13.10 -13.47 2.89
C LEU A 110 14.05 -12.29 2.64
N GLU A 111 14.95 -12.39 1.67
CA GLU A 111 15.79 -11.26 1.20
C GLU A 111 14.92 -10.09 0.71
N THR A 112 13.83 -10.38 0.02
CA THR A 112 12.87 -9.35 -0.41
C THR A 112 12.24 -8.65 0.80
N LEU A 113 11.82 -9.41 1.82
CA LEU A 113 11.27 -8.81 3.06
C LEU A 113 12.29 -7.96 3.81
N GLU A 114 13.56 -8.39 3.86
CA GLU A 114 14.64 -7.64 4.50
C GLU A 114 14.86 -6.29 3.81
N VAL A 115 14.98 -6.28 2.48
CA VAL A 115 15.13 -5.04 1.69
C VAL A 115 13.93 -4.10 1.89
N LEU A 116 12.71 -4.65 1.93
CA LEU A 116 11.52 -3.84 2.21
C LEU A 116 11.54 -3.25 3.62
N GLY A 117 12.00 -4.02 4.62
CA GLY A 117 12.13 -3.54 6.00
C GLY A 117 13.20 -2.47 6.19
N GLU A 118 14.33 -2.59 5.49
CA GLU A 118 15.36 -1.54 5.44
C GLU A 118 14.78 -0.24 4.87
N LEU A 119 14.05 -0.32 3.76
CA LEU A 119 13.40 0.84 3.14
C LEU A 119 12.32 1.46 4.04
N ALA A 120 11.62 0.67 4.84
CA ALA A 120 10.63 1.17 5.79
C ALA A 120 11.26 1.93 6.97
N SER A 121 12.52 1.62 7.29
CA SER A 121 13.28 2.24 8.38
C SER A 121 13.89 3.60 8.00
N GLU A 122 13.78 4.01 6.74
CA GLU A 122 14.26 5.31 6.27
C GLU A 122 13.20 6.41 6.43
N PRO A 123 13.59 7.67 6.71
CA PRO A 123 12.67 8.81 6.68
C PRO A 123 11.97 8.95 5.33
N VAL A 124 10.65 9.16 5.36
CA VAL A 124 9.83 9.36 4.16
C VAL A 124 9.69 10.85 3.87
N GLU A 125 9.74 11.21 2.59
CA GLU A 125 9.45 12.58 2.15
C GLU A 125 7.99 12.94 2.45
N GLY A 126 7.80 14.13 3.02
CA GLY A 126 6.49 14.76 3.20
C GLY A 126 6.43 16.08 2.46
N PHE A 127 5.30 16.36 1.82
CA PHE A 127 5.04 17.60 1.13
C PHE A 127 4.04 18.42 1.92
N LEU A 128 4.51 19.50 2.54
CA LEU A 128 3.68 20.48 3.22
C LEU A 128 3.20 21.51 2.18
N ARG A 129 1.92 21.44 1.83
CA ARG A 129 1.35 22.18 0.70
C ARG A 129 0.53 23.39 1.13
N VAL A 130 0.62 24.44 0.33
CA VAL A 130 -0.24 25.63 0.46
C VAL A 130 -1.64 25.34 -0.12
N THR A 131 -1.68 24.68 -1.28
CA THR A 131 -2.92 24.30 -1.98
C THR A 131 -2.94 22.80 -2.26
N PRO A 132 -4.02 22.07 -1.96
CA PRO A 132 -4.03 20.60 -1.98
C PRO A 132 -3.96 19.95 -3.38
N ARG A 133 -3.90 20.71 -4.49
CA ARG A 133 -4.10 20.14 -5.85
C ARG A 133 -2.96 20.34 -6.85
N THR A 134 -1.97 21.19 -6.56
CA THR A 134 -0.85 21.44 -7.49
C THR A 134 0.40 21.70 -6.70
N VAL A 135 1.50 21.03 -7.09
CA VAL A 135 2.83 21.32 -6.55
C VAL A 135 3.14 22.79 -6.80
N SER A 136 3.27 23.57 -5.73
CA SER A 136 3.65 24.98 -5.78
C SER A 136 5.15 25.12 -5.51
N ARG A 137 5.74 26.25 -5.96
CA ARG A 137 7.07 26.65 -5.50
C ARG A 137 7.13 26.94 -3.99
N ASP A 138 5.96 27.16 -3.40
CA ASP A 138 5.80 27.45 -1.98
C ASP A 138 5.65 26.18 -1.12
N ASP A 139 5.57 25.01 -1.75
CA ASP A 139 5.49 23.75 -1.03
C ASP A 139 6.85 23.44 -0.40
N ILE A 140 6.82 22.97 0.85
CA ILE A 140 8.02 22.61 1.60
C ILE A 140 8.11 21.10 1.65
N MET A 141 9.32 20.59 1.45
CA MET A 141 9.60 19.19 1.72
C MET A 141 10.10 19.03 3.15
N VAL A 142 9.49 18.09 3.86
CA VAL A 142 9.84 17.72 5.23
C VAL A 142 10.24 16.26 5.28
N GLU A 143 11.06 15.90 6.25
CA GLU A 143 11.35 14.52 6.57
C GLU A 143 10.41 14.04 7.67
N VAL A 144 9.70 12.95 7.39
CA VAL A 144 8.85 12.27 8.34
C VAL A 144 9.53 10.96 8.73
N SER A 145 10.04 10.90 9.96
CA SER A 145 10.76 9.73 10.46
C SER A 145 9.84 8.50 10.56
N PRO A 146 10.38 7.28 10.61
CA PRO A 146 9.59 6.07 10.79
C PRO A 146 8.71 6.10 12.05
N ALA A 147 9.22 6.66 13.15
CA ALA A 147 8.45 6.82 14.38
C ALA A 147 7.21 7.71 14.17
N LEU A 148 7.38 8.85 13.49
CA LEU A 148 6.27 9.74 13.15
C LEU A 148 5.29 9.09 12.16
N GLN A 149 5.77 8.30 11.20
CA GLN A 149 4.89 7.53 10.31
C GLN A 149 4.01 6.54 11.08
N GLY A 150 4.58 5.84 12.07
CA GLY A 150 3.83 4.96 12.97
C GLY A 150 2.79 5.70 13.81
N GLU A 151 3.08 6.93 14.25
CA GLU A 151 2.12 7.80 14.94
C GLU A 151 0.98 8.24 14.01
N ILE A 152 1.31 8.68 12.79
CA ILE A 152 0.32 9.06 11.75
C ILE A 152 -0.59 7.88 11.45
N ALA A 153 -0.04 6.68 11.22
CA ALA A 153 -0.80 5.49 10.90
C ALA A 153 -1.80 5.10 12.01
N ARG A 154 -1.43 5.28 13.28
CA ARG A 154 -2.34 5.05 14.42
C ARG A 154 -3.40 6.14 14.59
N ALA A 155 -3.13 7.35 14.10
CA ALA A 155 -4.03 8.49 14.22
C ALA A 155 -5.03 8.62 13.06
N VAL A 156 -5.09 7.68 12.12
CA VAL A 156 -6.07 7.71 11.01
C VAL A 156 -7.50 7.87 11.55
N GLY A 157 -8.21 8.88 11.05
CA GLY A 157 -9.55 9.25 11.50
C GLY A 157 -9.58 10.11 12.77
N SER A 158 -8.44 10.61 13.22
CA SER A 158 -8.30 11.48 14.39
C SER A 158 -7.30 12.62 14.14
N ASP A 159 -7.27 13.57 15.06
CA ASP A 159 -6.33 14.69 15.02
C ASP A 159 -5.00 14.31 15.66
N ILE A 160 -3.90 14.79 15.08
CA ILE A 160 -2.54 14.56 15.56
C ILE A 160 -1.76 15.88 15.62
N LYS A 161 -0.80 15.95 16.55
CA LYS A 161 0.26 16.96 16.57
C LYS A 161 1.57 16.29 16.17
N LEU A 162 2.25 16.83 15.18
CA LEU A 162 3.52 16.32 14.66
C LEU A 162 4.59 17.40 14.70
N ASP A 163 5.79 17.02 15.09
CA ASP A 163 6.98 17.86 15.01
C ASP A 163 7.91 17.27 13.93
N VAL A 164 7.97 17.92 12.75
CA VAL A 164 8.70 17.43 11.57
C VAL A 164 9.92 18.29 11.26
N ALA A 165 10.98 17.66 10.76
CA ALA A 165 12.17 18.38 10.33
C ALA A 165 11.99 18.91 8.89
N VAL A 166 12.31 20.19 8.66
CA VAL A 166 12.42 20.70 7.29
C VAL A 166 13.61 20.05 6.62
N SER A 167 13.38 19.41 5.48
CA SER A 167 14.48 18.85 4.73
C SER A 167 15.10 19.88 3.82
N SER A 168 16.42 19.83 3.67
CA SER A 168 17.20 20.75 2.83
C SER A 168 17.51 20.14 1.45
N PHE A 169 16.54 19.43 0.86
CA PHE A 169 16.71 18.90 -0.48
C PHE A 169 16.77 20.02 -1.54
N PRO A 170 17.67 19.91 -2.54
CA PRO A 170 17.70 20.83 -3.66
C PRO A 170 16.35 20.89 -4.40
N GLY A 171 15.74 22.08 -4.46
CA GLY A 171 14.46 22.30 -5.14
C GLY A 171 13.23 22.35 -4.22
N ALA A 172 13.37 22.00 -2.93
CA ALA A 172 12.32 22.22 -1.94
C ALA A 172 12.12 23.73 -1.67
N GLY A 173 10.86 24.16 -1.52
CA GLY A 173 10.54 25.51 -1.05
C GLY A 173 11.03 25.73 0.38
N LYS A 174 11.28 26.99 0.75
CA LYS A 174 11.64 27.35 2.13
C LYS A 174 10.39 27.63 2.94
N PHE A 175 10.41 27.27 4.23
CA PHE A 175 9.36 27.69 5.12
C PHE A 175 9.26 29.22 5.18
N ALA A 176 8.03 29.71 4.98
CA ALA A 176 7.71 31.13 4.98
C ALA A 176 6.68 31.39 6.08
N PRO A 177 7.06 32.08 7.18
CA PRO A 177 6.11 32.47 8.22
C PRO A 177 4.95 33.27 7.65
N GLY A 178 3.72 32.97 8.09
CA GLY A 178 2.50 33.64 7.65
C GLY A 178 1.90 33.08 6.34
N VAL A 179 2.53 32.11 5.70
CA VAL A 179 1.91 31.32 4.62
C VAL A 179 0.98 30.28 5.22
N LYS A 180 -0.24 30.19 4.67
CA LYS A 180 -1.25 29.21 5.10
C LYS A 180 -1.02 27.86 4.42
N TYR A 181 -0.30 26.97 5.09
CA TYR A 181 -0.22 25.56 4.70
C TYR A 181 -1.52 24.84 5.09
N THR A 182 -2.00 23.96 4.22
CA THR A 182 -3.33 23.34 4.37
C THR A 182 -3.25 21.83 4.52
N VAL A 183 -2.20 21.18 3.99
CA VAL A 183 -2.07 19.72 4.06
C VAL A 183 -0.61 19.31 4.12
N LEU A 184 -0.31 18.27 4.90
CA LEU A 184 0.91 17.48 4.77
C LEU A 184 0.56 16.15 4.09
N GLU A 185 1.17 15.88 2.94
CA GLU A 185 1.08 14.58 2.27
C GLU A 185 2.38 13.81 2.48
N SER A 186 2.33 12.63 3.08
CA SER A 186 3.52 11.79 3.27
C SER A 186 3.14 10.33 3.37
N GLY A 187 3.92 9.46 2.72
CA GLY A 187 3.86 8.02 2.93
C GLY A 187 2.50 7.35 2.71
N GLY A 188 1.66 7.88 1.82
CA GLY A 188 0.29 7.37 1.62
C GLY A 188 -0.74 7.88 2.64
N PHE A 189 -0.39 8.89 3.43
CA PHE A 189 -1.28 9.62 4.31
C PHE A 189 -1.42 11.08 3.88
N SER A 190 -2.55 11.67 4.24
CA SER A 190 -2.86 13.09 4.10
C SER A 190 -3.26 13.62 5.46
N ILE A 191 -2.66 14.73 5.88
CA ILE A 191 -2.95 15.38 7.16
C ILE A 191 -3.48 16.77 6.86
N SER A 192 -4.80 16.95 7.01
CA SER A 192 -5.47 18.23 6.81
C SER A 192 -5.20 19.14 8.00
N LEU A 193 -4.44 20.22 7.80
CA LEU A 193 -4.00 21.09 8.89
C LEU A 193 -5.16 21.94 9.41
N SER A 194 -5.36 21.93 10.73
CA SER A 194 -6.40 22.69 11.42
C SER A 194 -5.89 24.01 11.99
N HIS A 195 -4.57 24.17 12.09
CA HIS A 195 -3.89 25.34 12.64
C HIS A 195 -2.72 25.79 11.76
N ASP A 196 -2.27 27.02 11.98
CA ASP A 196 -1.08 27.54 11.32
C ASP A 196 0.17 26.76 11.76
N VAL A 197 1.08 26.56 10.80
CA VAL A 197 2.34 25.87 11.04
C VAL A 197 3.31 26.79 11.77
N THR A 198 3.85 26.33 12.89
CA THR A 198 4.85 27.09 13.67
C THR A 198 6.23 26.47 13.54
N GLN A 199 7.26 27.30 13.42
CA GLN A 199 8.66 26.85 13.38
C GLN A 199 9.36 27.19 14.71
N SER A 200 10.05 26.21 15.30
CA SER A 200 10.90 26.41 16.47
C SER A 200 12.30 26.91 16.09
N GLU A 201 13.06 27.39 17.06
CA GLU A 201 14.41 27.96 16.85
C GLU A 201 15.41 26.98 16.20
N ASN A 202 15.22 25.67 16.39
CA ASN A 202 16.03 24.62 15.77
C ASN A 202 15.55 24.21 14.35
N GLY A 203 14.55 24.90 13.80
CA GLY A 203 14.06 24.66 12.44
C GLY A 203 12.99 23.56 12.29
N THR A 204 12.54 22.95 13.39
CA THR A 204 11.43 21.98 13.39
C THR A 204 10.10 22.68 13.16
N LEU A 205 9.21 22.09 12.37
CA LEU A 205 7.84 22.56 12.15
C LEU A 205 6.87 21.75 12.99
N THR A 206 6.02 22.45 13.75
CA THR A 206 4.90 21.83 14.46
C THR A 206 3.65 21.94 13.60
N LEU A 207 3.00 20.80 13.36
CA LEU A 207 1.80 20.64 12.57
C LEU A 207 0.68 20.08 13.45
N ILE A 208 -0.53 20.59 13.31
CA ILE A 208 -1.73 20.04 13.96
C ILE A 208 -2.79 19.84 12.89
N GLY A 209 -3.31 18.62 12.76
CA GLY A 209 -4.27 18.31 11.71
C GLY A 209 -4.92 16.96 11.84
N HIS A 210 -5.92 16.74 10.99
CA HIS A 210 -6.70 15.51 10.91
C HIS A 210 -6.07 14.52 9.93
N VAL A 211 -5.89 13.27 10.33
CA VAL A 211 -5.21 12.25 9.52
C VAL A 211 -6.19 11.42 8.71
N GLU A 212 -5.91 11.31 7.41
CA GLU A 212 -6.61 10.43 6.48
C GLU A 212 -5.61 9.53 5.75
N ARG A 213 -6.03 8.31 5.38
CA ARG A 213 -5.29 7.54 4.38
C ARG A 213 -5.50 8.20 3.02
N ALA A 214 -4.41 8.51 2.32
CA ALA A 214 -4.52 8.98 0.95
C ALA A 214 -5.15 7.87 0.09
N THR A 215 -6.33 8.13 -0.47
CA THR A 215 -6.89 7.29 -1.51
C THR A 215 -5.92 7.30 -2.68
N GLN A 216 -5.31 6.14 -2.98
CA GLN A 216 -4.44 5.97 -4.15
C GLN A 216 -5.20 6.45 -5.40
N LEU A 217 -4.62 7.43 -6.11
CA LEU A 217 -5.03 7.80 -7.47
C LEU A 217 -4.61 6.70 -8.46
#